data_AF-A0A485CTY0-F1
#
_entry.id   AF-A0A485CTY0-F1
#
_cell.length_a   1.000
_cell.length_b   1.000
_cell.length_c   1.000
_cell.angle_alpha   90.00
_cell.angle_beta   90.00
_cell.angle_gamma   90.00
#
_symmetry.space_group_name_H-M   'P 1'
#
loop_
_entity.id
_entity.type
_entity.pdbx_description
1 polymer ?
#
loop_
_entity_poly.entity_id
_entity_poly.type
_entity_poly.pdbx_seq_one_letter_code
_entity_poly.pdbx_strand_id
1 'polypeptide(L)' 'MSKVASTLINPAASEILLSGPGKEIAHTPLLADLHEVLQTGEPIYDRELGCNGFLLISNTVPVRSQNAIVGAIQYFP' A
#
# COMPACT_ATOMS: atom_id res chain seq x y z
N MET A 1 7.31 18.55 13.49
CA MET A 1 7.15 18.71 12.03
C MET A 1 6.40 17.49 11.52
N SER A 2 5.15 17.65 11.06
CA SER A 2 4.36 16.54 10.52
C SER A 2 4.78 16.29 9.07
N LYS A 3 5.35 15.12 8.77
CA LYS A 3 5.72 14.71 7.41
C LYS A 3 4.41 14.46 6.65
N VAL A 4 4.07 15.35 5.71
CA VAL A 4 2.91 15.15 4.83
C VAL A 4 3.22 13.95 3.93
N ALA A 5 2.64 12.79 4.24
CA ALA A 5 2.67 11.62 3.38
C ALA A 5 1.60 11.79 2.30
N SER A 6 2.00 12.22 1.10
CA SER A 6 1.10 12.23 -0.05
C SER A 6 0.96 10.80 -0.57
N THR A 7 -0.12 10.12 -0.22
CA THR A 7 -0.45 8.81 -0.79
C THR A 7 -1.13 9.03 -2.14
N LEU A 8 -0.51 8.55 -3.22
CA LEU A 8 -1.12 8.52 -4.55
C LEU A 8 -1.67 7.11 -4.80
N ILE A 9 -2.98 7.01 -4.97
CA ILE A 9 -3.65 5.77 -5.40
C ILE A 9 -3.94 5.92 -6.90
N ASN A 10 -3.45 4.99 -7.73
CA ASN A 10 -3.76 5.04 -9.15
C ASN A 10 -5.25 4.67 -9.39
N PRO A 11 -5.85 5.06 -10.54
CA PRO A 11 -7.27 4.81 -10.79
C PRO A 11 -7.69 3.33 -10.74
N ALA A 12 -6.85 2.41 -11.23
CA ALA A 12 -7.15 0.96 -11.23
C ALA A 12 -7.14 0.37 -9.80
N ALA A 13 -6.16 0.74 -8.97
CA ALA A 13 -6.11 0.38 -7.57
C ALA A 13 -7.27 1.02 -6.80
N SER A 14 -7.66 2.24 -7.15
CA SER A 14 -8.83 2.90 -6.57
C SER A 14 -10.11 2.09 -6.83
N GLU A 15 -10.30 1.60 -8.05
CA GLU A 15 -11.42 0.72 -8.39
C GLU A 15 -11.39 -0.56 -7.54
N ILE A 16 -10.26 -1.27 -7.49
CA ILE A 16 -10.13 -2.50 -6.68
C ILE A 16 -10.43 -2.23 -5.19
N LEU A 17 -9.88 -1.15 -4.64
CA LEU A 17 -9.98 -0.79 -3.23
C LEU A 17 -11.35 -0.21 -2.84
N LEU A 18 -12.11 0.38 -3.78
CA LEU A 18 -13.36 1.10 -3.49
C LEU A 18 -14.62 0.45 -4.05
N SER A 19 -14.52 -0.65 -4.79
CA SER A 19 -15.68 -1.27 -5.48
C SER A 19 -16.58 -2.17 -4.61
N GLY A 20 -16.30 -2.33 -3.31
CA GLY A 20 -17.07 -3.20 -2.41
C GLY A 20 -18.27 -2.55 -1.69
N PRO A 21 -19.25 -3.35 -1.22
CA PRO A 21 -20.30 -2.88 -0.32
C PRO A 21 -19.69 -2.56 1.05
N GLY A 22 -19.63 -1.27 1.39
CA GLY A 22 -18.86 -0.76 2.52
C GLY A 22 -17.70 0.09 2.00
N LYS A 23 -18.01 1.33 1.61
CA LYS A 23 -17.06 2.32 1.04
C LYS A 23 -15.97 2.78 2.03
N GLU A 24 -15.95 2.24 3.23
CA GLU A 24 -14.85 2.42 4.15
C GLU A 24 -13.82 1.37 3.80
N ILE A 25 -12.81 1.78 3.03
CA ILE A 25 -11.59 0.99 2.96
C ILE A 25 -11.18 0.79 4.42
N ALA A 26 -11.18 -0.45 4.90
CA ALA A 26 -10.43 -0.78 6.11
C ALA A 26 -8.95 -0.57 5.73
N HIS A 27 -8.53 0.69 5.68
CA HIS A 27 -7.24 1.15 5.17
C HIS A 27 -6.08 0.62 5.99
N THR A 28 -6.37 0.09 7.18
CA THR A 28 -5.42 -0.26 8.21
C THR A 28 -4.35 -1.27 7.74
N PRO A 29 -4.68 -2.39 7.07
CA PRO A 29 -3.66 -3.35 6.61
C PRO A 29 -2.83 -2.80 5.44
N LEU A 30 -3.48 -2.12 4.48
CA LEU A 30 -2.82 -1.53 3.31
C LEU A 30 -1.82 -0.43 3.69
N LEU A 31 -2.23 0.48 4.58
CA LEU A 31 -1.36 1.54 5.07
C LEU A 31 -0.26 1.01 6.00
N ALA A 32 -0.52 -0.08 6.74
CA ALA A 32 0.45 -0.68 7.63
C ALA A 32 1.66 -1.22 6.85
N ASP A 33 1.45 -1.95 5.77
CA ASP A 33 2.54 -2.48 4.95
C ASP A 33 3.39 -1.34 4.33
N LEU A 34 2.73 -0.32 3.77
CA LEU A 34 3.43 0.86 3.23
C LEU A 34 4.26 1.57 4.30
N HIS A 35 3.73 1.69 5.52
CA HIS A 35 4.43 2.32 6.64
C HIS A 35 5.60 1.47 7.13
N GLU A 36 5.42 0.15 7.24
CA GLU A 36 6.47 -0.80 7.62
C GLU A 36 7.64 -0.71 6.64
N VAL A 37 7.37 -0.83 5.33
CA VAL A 37 8.41 -0.73 4.29
C VAL A 37 9.08 0.65 4.27
N LEU A 38 8.32 1.73 4.55
CA LEU A 38 8.90 3.07 4.65
C LEU A 38 9.86 3.21 5.85
N GLN A 39 9.60 2.50 6.94
CA GLN A 39 10.42 2.53 8.16
C GLN A 39 11.63 1.60 8.08
N THR A 40 11.44 0.38 7.58
CA THR A 40 12.47 -0.67 7.58
C THR A 40 13.31 -0.66 6.31
N GLY A 41 12.72 -0.28 5.18
CA GLY A 41 13.32 -0.48 3.86
C GLY A 41 13.33 -1.93 3.40
N GLU A 42 12.69 -2.83 4.14
CA GLU A 42 12.57 -4.24 3.77
C GLU A 42 11.31 -4.43 2.93
N PRO A 43 11.38 -5.12 1.78
CA PRO A 43 10.21 -5.41 0.97
C PRO A 43 9.33 -6.48 1.60
N ILE A 44 8.02 -6.40 1.36
CA ILE A 44 7.03 -7.41 1.73
C ILE A 44 6.50 -8.02 0.43
N TYR A 45 6.58 -9.35 0.30
CA TYR A 45 6.15 -10.08 -0.89
C TYR A 45 4.97 -11.00 -0.60
N ASP A 46 4.15 -11.21 -1.64
CA ASP A 46 3.06 -12.19 -1.69
C ASP A 46 2.09 -12.10 -0.49
N ARG A 47 1.84 -10.87 -0.01
CA ARG A 47 0.95 -10.65 1.12
C ARG A 47 -0.49 -10.73 0.67
N GLU A 48 -1.20 -11.70 1.25
CA GLU A 48 -2.64 -11.86 1.12
C GLU A 48 -3.38 -10.76 1.89
N LEU A 49 -4.28 -10.06 1.20
CA LEU A 49 -5.12 -9.01 1.75
C LEU A 49 -6.57 -9.28 1.38
N GLY A 50 -7.44 -9.40 2.39
CA GLY A 50 -8.88 -9.38 2.17
C GLY A 50 -9.33 -7.95 1.86
N CYS A 51 -9.92 -7.73 0.69
CA CYS A 51 -10.42 -6.42 0.26
C CYS A 51 -11.76 -6.57 -0.46
N ASN A 52 -12.82 -5.94 0.03
CA ASN A 52 -14.13 -5.90 -0.66
C ASN A 52 -14.72 -7.26 -1.04
N GLY A 53 -14.43 -8.31 -0.27
CA GLY A 53 -14.86 -9.69 -0.58
C GLY A 53 -13.97 -10.42 -1.59
N PHE A 54 -12.88 -9.78 -2.05
CA PHE A 54 -11.83 -10.38 -2.86
C PHE A 54 -10.60 -10.69 -1.99
N LEU A 55 -9.85 -11.72 -2.40
CA LEU A 55 -8.50 -11.96 -1.91
C LEU A 55 -7.52 -11.35 -2.90
N LEU A 56 -6.76 -10.36 -2.45
CA LEU A 56 -5.72 -9.72 -3.25
C LEU A 56 -4.36 -10.25 -2.81
N ILE A 57 -3.47 -10.45 -3.78
CA ILE A 57 -2.05 -10.60 -3.51
C ILE A 57 -1.42 -9.22 -3.67
N SER A 58 -0.55 -8.84 -2.75
CA SER A 58 0.13 -7.55 -2.80
C SER A 58 1.63 -7.70 -2.55
N ASN A 59 2.39 -6.83 -3.22
CA ASN A 59 3.81 -6.66 -3.02
C ASN A 59 4.07 -5.21 -2.64
N THR A 60 4.85 -5.00 -1.58
CA THR A 60 5.21 -3.66 -1.10
C THR A 60 6.72 -3.51 -1.13
N VAL A 61 7.21 -2.51 -1.85
CA VAL A 61 8.65 -2.28 -2.06
C VAL A 61 9.04 -0.84 -1.74
N PRO A 62 10.24 -0.62 -1.17
CA PRO A 62 10.74 0.71 -0.88
C PRO A 62 11.16 1.43 -2.16
N VAL A 63 10.91 2.73 -2.23
CA VAL A 63 11.46 3.62 -3.25
C VAL A 63 12.71 4.26 -2.69
N ARG A 64 13.83 4.11 -3.41
CA ARG A 64 15.12 4.68 -3.01
C ARG A 64 15.58 5.76 -3.99
N SER A 65 16.12 6.85 -3.45
CA SER A 65 16.86 7.87 -4.19
C SER A 65 18.16 8.14 -3.46
N GLN A 66 19.30 8.07 -4.17
CA GLN A 66 20.64 8.24 -3.57
C GLN A 66 20.83 7.38 -2.30
N ASN A 67 20.40 6.11 -2.37
CA ASN A 67 20.44 5.15 -1.26
C ASN A 67 19.55 5.47 -0.03
N ALA A 68 18.82 6.59 -0.03
CA ALA A 68 17.85 6.93 1.00
C ALA A 68 16.45 6.45 0.62
N ILE A 69 15.68 5.94 1.59
CA ILE A 69 14.28 5.57 1.40
C ILE A 69 13.44 6.86 1.33
N VAL A 70 12.80 7.08 0.18
CA VAL A 70 11.98 8.28 -0.08
C VAL A 70 10.48 7.98 -0.14
N GLY A 71 10.10 6.70 -0.19
CA GLY A 71 8.72 6.26 -0.27
C GLY A 71 8.58 4.75 -0.24
N ALA A 72 7.35 4.27 -0.41
CA ALA A 72 7.03 2.86 -0.63
C ALA A 72 5.93 2.77 -1.69
N ILE A 73 5.94 1.70 -2.49
CA ILE A 73 4.92 1.38 -3.49
C ILE A 73 4.32 0.04 -3.13
N GLN A 74 3.00 -0.05 -3.16
CA GLN A 74 2.27 -1.30 -3.10
C GLN A 74 1.63 -1.58 -4.46
N TYR A 75 1.81 -2.80 -4.96
CA TYR A 75 1.33 -3.25 -6.25
C TYR A 75 0.50 -4.53 -6.08
N PHE A 76 -0.58 -4.62 -6.84
CA PHE A 76 -1.50 -5.75 -6.94
C PHE A 76 -1.41 -6.31 -8.37
N PRO A 77 -1.04 -7.60 -8.57
CA PRO A 77 -0.95 -8.22 -9.88
C PRO A 77 -2.30 -8.51 -10.53
#